data_AF-R4Z292-F1
#
_entry.id   AF-R4Z292-F1
#
_cell.length_a   1.000
_cell.length_b   1.000
_cell.length_c   1.000
_cell.angle_alpha   90.00
_cell.angle_beta   90.00
_cell.angle_gamma   90.00
#
_symmetry.space_group_name_H-M   'P 1'
#
loop_
_entity.id
_entity.type
_entity.pdbx_description
1 polymer ?
#
loop_
_entity_poly.entity_id
_entity_poly.type
_entity_poly.pdbx_seq_one_letter_code
_entity_poly.pdbx_strand_id
1 'polypeptide(L)'
;MPLNLLGEHADEIRSHLDVPVVIICRSGNRAAQANRTLAGAGMSSTHILEGGLMGWDNGSRPLQRGEARWDIERQVRMVAELTGRD
;
A
#
# COMPACT_ATOMS: atom_id res chain seq x y z
N MET A 1 -7.53 -0.83 0.67
CA MET A 1 -8.47 0.32 0.59
C MET A 1 -7.90 1.38 -0.35
N PRO A 2 -8.50 1.62 -1.54
CA PRO A 2 -8.11 2.71 -2.44
C PRO A 2 -8.35 4.09 -1.82
N LEU A 3 -7.43 5.04 -2.04
CA LEU A 3 -7.50 6.36 -1.39
C LEU A 3 -8.77 7.15 -1.77
N ASN A 4 -9.23 7.03 -3.02
CA ASN A 4 -10.40 7.75 -3.51
C ASN A 4 -11.72 7.28 -2.89
N LEU A 5 -11.79 6.02 -2.41
CA LEU A 5 -12.99 5.47 -1.77
C LEU A 5 -13.04 5.77 -0.25
N LEU A 6 -11.97 6.35 0.30
CA LEU A 6 -11.79 6.45 1.74
C LEU A 6 -12.76 7.43 2.40
N GLY A 7 -13.13 8.50 1.68
CA GLY A 7 -14.15 9.45 2.15
C GLY A 7 -15.55 8.88 2.10
N GLU A 8 -15.90 8.17 1.02
CA GLU A 8 -17.22 7.55 0.83
C GLU A 8 -17.52 6.50 1.90
N HIS A 9 -16.49 5.77 2.35
CA HIS A 9 -16.62 4.71 3.36
C HIS A 9 -16.17 5.12 4.77
N ALA A 10 -16.00 6.43 5.05
CA ALA A 10 -15.38 6.87 6.31
C ALA A 10 -16.18 6.46 7.57
N ASP A 11 -17.51 6.52 7.52
CA ASP A 11 -18.38 6.12 8.64
C ASP A 11 -18.33 4.61 8.90
N GLU A 12 -18.32 3.80 7.83
CA GLU A 12 -18.14 2.34 7.92
C GLU A 12 -16.77 1.99 8.49
N ILE A 13 -15.71 2.69 8.05
CA ILE A 13 -14.37 2.49 8.57
C ILE A 13 -14.34 2.83 10.07
N ARG A 14 -14.96 3.95 10.47
CA ARG A 14 -15.04 4.37 11.88
C ARG A 14 -15.78 3.34 12.73
N SER A 15 -16.91 2.79 12.25
CA SER A 15 -17.70 1.83 13.03
C SER A 15 -16.97 0.52 13.31
N HIS A 16 -15.97 0.18 12.48
CA HIS A 16 -15.20 -1.07 12.61
C HIS A 16 -13.84 -0.89 13.30
N LEU A 17 -13.38 0.35 13.52
CA LEU A 17 -12.05 0.65 14.04
C LEU A 17 -12.14 1.48 15.33
N ASP A 18 -12.21 0.79 16.46
CA ASP A 18 -12.19 1.39 17.80
C ASP A 18 -10.79 1.26 18.47
N VAL A 19 -9.76 1.12 17.64
CA VAL A 19 -8.37 0.89 18.05
C VAL A 19 -7.44 1.87 17.32
N PRO A 20 -6.23 2.11 17.84
CA PRO A 20 -5.22 2.86 17.10
C PRO A 20 -4.92 2.22 15.74
N VAL A 21 -4.94 3.03 14.68
CA VAL A 21 -4.73 2.59 13.29
C VAL A 21 -3.44 3.19 12.75
N VAL A 22 -2.58 2.37 12.17
CA VAL A 22 -1.40 2.85 11.43
C VAL A 22 -1.69 2.81 9.92
N ILE A 23 -1.59 3.96 9.27
CA ILE A 23 -1.79 4.12 7.83
C ILE A 23 -0.42 4.11 7.14
N ILE A 24 -0.26 3.23 6.14
CA ILE A 24 1.00 3.06 5.41
C ILE A 24 0.80 3.13 3.90
N CYS A 25 1.82 3.61 3.20
CA CYS A 25 1.97 3.43 1.75
C CYS A 25 3.46 3.32 1.40
N ARG A 26 3.82 3.30 0.11
CA ARG A 26 5.24 3.21 -0.32
C ARG A 26 6.12 4.30 0.31
N SER A 27 5.73 5.57 0.20
CA SER A 27 6.56 6.74 0.59
C SER A 27 5.97 7.66 1.66
N GLY A 28 4.80 7.35 2.21
CA GLY A 28 4.05 8.24 3.14
C GLY A 28 3.06 9.22 2.48
N ASN A 29 3.24 9.63 1.22
CA ASN A 29 2.39 10.68 0.60
C ASN A 29 0.89 10.36 0.56
N ARG A 30 0.52 9.11 0.27
CA ARG A 30 -0.89 8.68 0.26
C ARG A 30 -1.43 8.47 1.66
N ALA A 31 -0.59 8.01 2.59
CA ALA A 31 -0.98 7.86 3.99
C ALA A 31 -1.32 9.22 4.61
N ALA A 32 -0.57 10.28 4.30
CA ALA A 32 -0.88 11.64 4.73
C ALA A 32 -2.21 12.17 4.19
N GLN A 33 -2.54 11.86 2.94
CA GLN A 33 -3.84 12.20 2.36
C GLN A 33 -4.98 11.47 3.07
N ALA A 34 -4.84 10.15 3.23
CA ALA A 34 -5.83 9.33 3.94
C ALA A 34 -6.05 9.80 5.38
N ASN A 35 -4.98 10.12 6.10
CA ASN A 35 -5.06 10.63 7.46
C ASN A 35 -5.88 11.92 7.55
N ARG A 36 -5.71 12.86 6.61
CA ARG A 36 -6.52 14.08 6.56
C ARG A 36 -8.00 13.78 6.28
N THR A 37 -8.28 12.88 5.36
CA THR A 37 -9.66 12.46 5.04
C THR A 37 -10.35 11.84 6.26
N LEU A 38 -9.69 10.91 6.95
CA LEU A 38 -10.24 10.24 8.13
C LEU A 38 -10.38 11.20 9.32
N ALA A 39 -9.41 12.09 9.52
CA ALA A 39 -9.51 13.14 10.54
C ALA A 39 -10.71 14.07 10.29
N GLY A 40 -10.95 14.44 9.02
CA GLY A 40 -12.14 15.21 8.62
C GLY A 40 -13.46 14.47 8.89
N ALA A 41 -13.44 13.14 8.93
CA ALA A 41 -14.58 12.29 9.29
C ALA A 41 -14.66 11.95 10.79
N GLY A 42 -13.80 12.56 11.61
CA GLY A 42 -13.83 12.41 13.07
C GLY A 42 -13.06 11.20 13.63
N MET A 43 -12.26 10.50 12.82
CA MET A 43 -11.29 9.52 13.35
C MET A 43 -10.06 10.24 13.89
N SER A 44 -9.79 10.12 15.19
CA SER A 44 -8.68 10.78 15.87
C SER A 44 -7.53 9.83 16.24
N SER A 45 -7.74 8.52 16.17
CA SER A 45 -6.77 7.48 16.56
C SER A 45 -5.92 6.95 15.40
N THR A 46 -5.60 7.81 14.41
CA THR A 46 -4.81 7.42 13.24
C THR A 46 -3.37 7.93 13.32
N HIS A 47 -2.44 7.06 12.93
CA HIS A 47 -1.00 7.34 12.90
C HIS A 47 -0.46 7.03 11.50
N ILE A 48 0.58 7.74 11.08
CA ILE A 48 1.27 7.48 9.81
C ILE A 48 2.60 6.83 10.11
N LEU A 49 2.93 5.77 9.37
CA LEU A 49 4.30 5.23 9.39
C LEU A 49 5.24 6.19 8.64
N GLU A 50 6.13 6.84 9.39
CA GLU A 50 7.13 7.75 8.84
C GLU A 50 8.03 7.05 7.81
N GLY A 51 8.31 7.71 6.69
CA GLY A 51 9.07 7.15 5.56
C GLY A 51 8.33 6.06 4.77
N GLY A 52 7.14 5.64 5.20
CA GLY A 52 6.36 4.56 4.58
C GLY A 52 7.12 3.23 4.54
N LEU A 53 6.73 2.36 3.61
CA LEU A 53 7.40 1.06 3.42
C LEU A 53 8.88 1.21 3.03
N MET A 54 9.27 2.28 2.34
CA MET A 54 10.68 2.52 2.01
C MET A 54 11.52 2.81 3.26
N GLY A 55 11.02 3.64 4.17
CA GLY A 55 11.68 3.88 5.46
C GLY A 55 11.78 2.60 6.30
N TRP A 56 10.73 1.77 6.27
CA TRP A 56 10.73 0.46 6.94
C TRP A 56 11.77 -0.51 6.36
N ASP A 57 11.85 -0.63 5.03
CA ASP A 57 12.80 -1.48 4.32
C ASP A 57 14.25 -1.02 4.56
N ASN A 58 14.51 0.29 4.47
CA ASN A 58 15.82 0.88 4.74
C ASN A 58 16.28 0.65 6.19
N GLY A 59 15.33 0.57 7.13
CA GLY A 59 15.60 0.19 8.51
C GLY A 59 15.92 -1.30 8.70
N SER A 60 16.04 -2.08 7.62
CA SER A 60 16.27 -3.52 7.63
C SER A 60 15.25 -4.30 8.47
N ARG A 61 14.02 -3.80 8.52
CA ARG A 61 12.93 -4.44 9.26
C ARG A 61 12.26 -5.52 8.40
N PRO A 62 11.72 -6.60 8.99
CA PRO A 62 11.11 -7.69 8.23
C PRO A 62 9.98 -7.19 7.32
N LEU A 63 9.99 -7.66 6.07
CA LEU A 63 8.94 -7.42 5.08
C LEU A 63 8.53 -8.73 4.43
N GLN A 64 7.23 -9.01 4.46
CA GLN A 64 6.65 -10.05 3.63
C GLN A 64 6.38 -9.48 2.25
N ARG A 65 7.04 -10.05 1.24
CA ARG A 65 6.81 -9.72 -0.16
C ARG A 65 5.97 -10.84 -0.77
N GLY A 66 4.98 -10.47 -1.58
CA GLY A 66 4.21 -11.45 -2.35
C GLY A 66 5.07 -12.14 -3.41
N GLU A 67 4.50 -13.12 -4.11
CA GLU A 67 5.19 -13.79 -5.20
C GLU A 67 5.74 -12.79 -6.22
N ALA A 68 7.02 -12.95 -6.54
CA ALA A 68 7.66 -12.19 -7.59
C ALA A 68 7.05 -12.60 -8.93
N ARG A 69 6.17 -11.76 -9.48
CA ARG A 69 5.75 -11.91 -10.87
C ARG A 69 6.91 -11.53 -11.77
N TRP A 70 7.16 -12.38 -12.77
CA TRP A 70 8.14 -12.06 -13.80
C TRP A 70 7.70 -10.80 -14.53
N ASP A 71 8.66 -9.92 -14.80
CA ASP A 71 8.44 -8.80 -15.70
C ASP A 71 7.92 -9.33 -17.04
N ILE A 72 6.92 -8.66 -17.61
CA ILE A 72 6.33 -9.01 -18.91
C ILE A 72 7.44 -9.11 -19.98
N GLU A 73 8.44 -8.24 -19.93
CA GLU A 73 9.59 -8.29 -20.84
C GLU A 73 10.40 -9.59 -20.72
N ARG A 74 10.52 -10.14 -19.51
CA ARG A 74 11.17 -11.45 -19.29
C ARG A 74 10.29 -12.60 -19.76
N GLN A 75 8.97 -12.48 -19.63
CA GLN A 75 8.02 -13.48 -20.14
C GLN A 75 8.05 -13.52 -21.67
N VAL A 76 8.03 -12.37 -22.33
CA VAL A 76 8.10 -12.24 -23.80
C VAL A 76 9.39 -12.83 -24.33
N ARG A 77 10.54 -12.50 -23.70
CA ARG A 77 11.84 -13.05 -24.11
C ARG A 77 11.88 -14.58 -24.01
N MET A 78 11.40 -15.15 -22.91
CA MET A 78 11.33 -16.60 -22.74
C MET A 78 10.44 -17.27 -23.79
N VAL A 79 9.26 -16.71 -24.09
CA VAL A 79 8.37 -17.26 -25.11
C VAL A 79 9.00 -17.17 -26.51
N ALA A 80 9.60 -16.03 -26.85
CA ALA A 80 10.27 -15.85 -28.15
C ALA A 80 11.45 -16.82 -28.34
N GLU A 81 12.24 -17.08 -27.28
CA GLU A 81 13.32 -18.07 -27.29
C GLU A 81 12.81 -19.50 -27.42
N LEU A 82 11.66 -19.82 -26.82
CA LEU A 82 11.03 -21.15 -26.92
C LEU A 82 10.41 -21.42 -28.30
N THR A 83 9.86 -20.41 -28.96
CA THR A 83 9.23 -20.54 -30.28
C THR A 83 10.17 -20.31 -31.46
N GLY A 84 11.36 -19.74 -31.23
CA GLY A 84 12.38 -19.47 -32.26
C GLY A 84 13.41 -20.59 -32.44
N ARG A 85 13.16 -21.78 -31.88
CA ARG A 85 14.06 -22.94 -31.92
C ARG A 85 13.75 -23.95 -33.02
N ASP A 86 12.85 -23.61 -33.95
CA ASP A 86 12.50 -24.37 -35.16
C ASP A 86 13.09 -23.71 -36.41
#